data_AF-A0AAV3ZWY8-F1
#
_entry.id   AF-A0AAV3ZWY8-F1
#
_cell.length_a   1.000
_cell.length_b   1.000
_cell.length_c   1.000
_cell.angle_alpha   90.00
_cell.angle_beta   90.00
_cell.angle_gamma   90.00
#
_symmetry.space_group_name_H-M   'P 1'
#
loop_
_entity.id
_entity.type
_entity.pdbx_description
1 polymer ?
#
loop_
_entity_poly.entity_id
_entity_poly.type
_entity_poly.pdbx_seq_one_letter_code
_entity_poly.pdbx_strand_id
1 'polypeptide(L)'
;MAFYILSLLPVLVVLGASHLTNADPVQFKDCGSNLGKISSVDVVPCPSFPCPFKRKSNVSVTMEFTANADISASGTKVYGLILGQLVPFPLPDEDACHCALIVFCREFEPRYPSPDLTEA
;
A
#
# COMPACT_ATOMS: atom_id res chain seq x y z
N MET A 1 -12.98 -47.54 -6.77
CA MET A 1 -13.11 -46.54 -5.68
C MET A 1 -11.75 -46.16 -5.06
N ALA A 2 -10.78 -47.07 -4.92
CA ALA A 2 -9.46 -46.75 -4.33
C ALA A 2 -8.55 -45.84 -5.19
N PHE A 3 -8.64 -45.89 -6.52
CA PHE A 3 -7.79 -45.08 -7.42
C PHE A 3 -8.11 -43.58 -7.42
N TYR A 4 -9.36 -43.19 -7.11
CA TYR A 4 -9.77 -41.78 -6.98
C TYR A 4 -9.23 -41.13 -5.70
N ILE A 5 -8.96 -41.93 -4.67
CA ILE A 5 -8.45 -41.43 -3.37
C ILE A 5 -6.98 -41.03 -3.51
N LEU A 6 -6.19 -41.76 -4.32
CA LEU A 6 -4.78 -41.45 -4.57
C LEU A 6 -4.57 -40.15 -5.38
N SER A 7 -5.51 -39.79 -6.27
CA SER A 7 -5.41 -38.60 -7.11
C SER A 7 -5.91 -37.31 -6.44
N LEU A 8 -6.71 -37.41 -5.38
CA LEU A 8 -7.21 -36.26 -4.60
C LEU A 8 -6.22 -35.79 -3.52
N LEU A 9 -5.34 -36.67 -3.05
CA LEU A 9 -4.29 -36.38 -2.08
C LEU A 9 -3.35 -35.21 -2.46
N PRO A 10 -2.81 -35.13 -3.69
CA PRO A 10 -1.97 -33.99 -4.08
C PRO A 10 -2.77 -32.69 -4.26
N VAL A 11 -4.07 -32.78 -4.63
CA VAL A 11 -4.94 -31.60 -4.80
C VAL A 11 -5.19 -30.90 -3.46
N LEU A 12 -5.37 -31.67 -2.39
CA LEU A 12 -5.60 -31.13 -1.04
C LEU A 12 -4.36 -30.41 -0.48
N VAL A 13 -3.15 -30.86 -0.84
CA VAL A 13 -1.89 -30.24 -0.39
C VAL A 13 -1.66 -28.88 -1.08
N VAL A 14 -2.05 -28.73 -2.34
CA VAL A 14 -1.89 -27.47 -3.10
C VAL A 14 -2.84 -26.37 -2.61
N LEU A 15 -4.04 -26.73 -2.14
CA LEU A 15 -5.02 -25.77 -1.61
C LEU A 15 -4.69 -25.24 -0.20
N GLY A 16 -3.83 -25.92 0.55
CA GLY A 16 -3.42 -25.53 1.89
C GLY A 16 -2.25 -24.52 1.95
N ALA A 17 -1.62 -24.24 0.81
CA ALA A 17 -0.49 -23.30 0.71
C ALA A 17 -0.93 -21.88 0.34
N SER A 18 -2.02 -21.39 0.94
CA SER A 18 -2.27 -19.95 0.96
C SER A 18 -1.25 -19.30 1.89
N HIS A 19 -0.26 -18.63 1.31
CA HIS A 19 0.74 -17.87 2.05
C HIS A 19 0.05 -16.88 3.00
N LEU A 20 0.23 -17.05 4.30
CA LEU A 20 -0.02 -16.00 5.29
C LEU A 20 1.07 -14.93 5.08
N THR A 21 0.77 -13.92 4.28
CA THR A 21 1.61 -12.72 4.24
C THR A 21 1.40 -11.99 5.57
N ASN A 22 2.33 -12.15 6.52
CA ASN A 22 2.39 -11.22 7.65
C ASN A 22 2.72 -9.84 7.09
N ALA A 23 1.79 -8.91 7.25
CA ALA A 23 2.07 -7.49 7.06
C ALA A 23 2.69 -6.99 8.37
N ASP A 24 4.00 -7.14 8.50
CA ASP A 24 4.74 -6.45 9.56
C ASP A 24 4.88 -4.97 9.18
N PRO A 25 4.65 -4.04 10.12
CA PRO A 25 4.81 -2.61 9.88
C PRO A 25 6.23 -2.31 9.41
N VAL A 26 6.34 -1.47 8.38
CA VAL A 26 7.62 -1.14 7.76
C VAL A 26 8.39 -0.15 8.63
N GLN A 27 9.71 -0.29 8.63
CA GLN A 27 10.58 0.69 9.28
C GLN A 27 10.45 2.03 8.54
N PHE A 28 10.07 3.09 9.26
CA PHE A 28 9.92 4.44 8.72
C PHE A 28 10.78 5.45 9.49
N LYS A 29 11.05 6.58 8.84
CA LYS A 29 11.74 7.73 9.44
C LYS A 29 10.79 8.90 9.49
N ASP A 30 10.58 9.46 10.67
CA ASP A 30 9.84 10.70 10.84
C ASP A 30 10.68 11.88 10.30
N CYS A 31 10.09 12.66 9.41
CA CYS A 31 10.72 13.80 8.75
C CYS A 31 10.34 15.15 9.37
N GLY A 32 9.52 15.18 10.43
CA GLY A 32 9.13 16.41 11.11
C GLY A 32 7.64 16.49 11.48
N SER A 33 7.08 15.44 12.07
CA SER A 33 5.69 15.43 12.54
C SER A 33 5.54 16.33 13.78
N ASN A 34 4.94 17.51 13.62
CA ASN A 34 4.78 18.51 14.69
C ASN A 34 3.37 18.51 15.29
N LEU A 35 2.34 18.27 14.48
CA LEU A 35 0.92 18.33 14.87
C LEU A 35 0.35 16.95 15.27
N GLY A 36 1.19 15.93 15.29
CA GLY A 36 0.84 14.57 15.65
C GLY A 36 2.06 13.67 15.68
N LYS A 37 1.88 12.42 16.08
CA LYS A 37 2.91 11.39 16.13
C LYS A 37 2.50 10.20 15.28
N ILE A 38 3.40 9.74 14.41
CA ILE A 38 3.19 8.53 13.61
C ILE A 38 3.47 7.32 14.50
N SER A 39 2.51 6.41 14.58
CA SER A 39 2.58 5.17 15.36
C SER A 39 3.12 4.02 14.53
N SER A 40 2.62 3.86 13.31
CA SER A 40 2.99 2.77 12.41
C SER A 40 2.78 3.18 10.94
N VAL A 41 3.51 2.52 10.06
CA VAL A 41 3.30 2.59 8.61
C VAL A 41 3.33 1.18 8.09
N ASP A 42 2.31 0.79 7.33
CA ASP A 42 2.19 -0.52 6.70
C ASP A 42 2.15 -0.35 5.18
N VAL A 43 2.87 -1.22 4.48
CA VAL A 43 2.93 -1.21 3.01
C VAL A 43 2.61 -2.61 2.51
N VAL A 44 1.53 -2.73 1.73
CA VAL A 44 1.04 -4.03 1.23
C VAL A 44 0.84 -3.96 -0.29
N PRO A 45 1.47 -4.84 -1.07
CA PRO A 45 2.43 -5.87 -0.67
C PRO A 45 3.86 -5.33 -0.48
N CYS A 46 4.55 -5.77 0.58
CA CYS A 46 5.98 -5.55 0.79
C CYS A 46 6.69 -6.88 1.12
N PRO A 47 7.21 -7.62 0.12
CA PRO A 47 7.79 -8.95 0.33
C PRO A 47 9.17 -8.93 1.02
N SER A 48 9.86 -7.78 0.99
CA SER A 48 11.19 -7.60 1.57
C SER A 48 11.42 -6.12 1.86
N PHE A 49 12.13 -5.79 2.93
CA PHE A 49 12.54 -4.42 3.21
C PHE A 49 13.96 -4.16 2.65
N PRO A 50 14.21 -3.06 1.92
CA PRO A 50 13.28 -2.00 1.52
C PRO A 50 12.25 -2.48 0.48
N CYS A 51 11.00 -1.99 0.60
CA CYS A 51 9.88 -2.46 -0.21
C CYS A 51 10.10 -2.21 -1.72
N PRO A 52 10.07 -3.26 -2.56
CA PRO A 52 10.20 -3.09 -4.00
C PRO A 52 8.89 -2.55 -4.61
N PHE A 53 8.87 -1.28 -4.97
CA PHE A 53 7.75 -0.68 -5.73
C PHE A 53 7.92 -0.95 -7.22
N LYS A 54 7.04 -1.79 -7.80
CA LYS A 54 7.00 -2.03 -9.24
C LYS A 54 6.16 -0.93 -9.93
N ARG A 55 6.57 -0.53 -11.13
CA ARG A 55 5.75 0.37 -11.94
C ARG A 55 4.46 -0.34 -12.33
N LYS A 56 3.35 0.42 -12.39
CA LYS A 56 2.02 -0.08 -12.75
C LYS A 56 1.47 -1.19 -11.82
N SER A 57 1.96 -1.27 -10.57
CA SER A 57 1.39 -2.15 -9.55
C SER A 57 0.65 -1.34 -8.48
N ASN A 58 -0.43 -1.92 -7.95
CA ASN A 58 -1.19 -1.32 -6.85
C ASN A 58 -0.51 -1.67 -5.53
N VAL A 59 -0.20 -0.65 -4.74
CA VAL A 59 0.33 -0.79 -3.40
C VAL A 59 -0.54 0.02 -2.46
N SER A 60 -0.96 -0.61 -1.36
CA SER A 60 -1.70 0.03 -0.28
C SER A 60 -0.70 0.47 0.77
N VAL A 61 -0.74 1.76 1.13
CA VAL A 61 0.02 2.31 2.26
C VAL A 61 -0.98 2.74 3.32
N THR A 62 -0.82 2.20 4.53
CA THR A 62 -1.62 2.58 5.69
C THR A 62 -0.69 3.28 6.67
N MET A 63 -1.09 4.45 7.17
CA MET A 63 -0.36 5.17 8.21
C MET A 63 -1.26 5.34 9.42
N GLU A 64 -0.79 4.93 10.58
CA GLU A 64 -1.46 5.19 11.85
C GLU A 64 -0.75 6.36 12.52
N PHE A 65 -1.51 7.39 12.89
CA PHE A 65 -0.98 8.54 13.60
C PHE A 65 -1.96 9.03 14.67
N THR A 66 -1.41 9.61 15.73
CA THR A 66 -2.17 10.30 16.77
C THR A 66 -2.00 11.80 16.60
N ALA A 67 -3.11 12.52 16.38
CA ALA A 67 -3.12 13.97 16.35
C ALA A 67 -2.96 14.55 17.76
N ASN A 68 -2.18 15.62 17.90
CA ASN A 68 -1.99 16.31 19.19
C ASN A 68 -2.96 17.49 19.39
N ALA A 69 -3.71 17.85 18.36
CA ALA A 69 -4.69 18.93 18.37
C ALA A 69 -5.82 18.60 17.38
N ASP A 70 -6.93 19.35 17.47
CA ASP A 70 -8.03 19.24 16.51
C ASP A 70 -7.57 19.62 15.10
N ILE A 71 -7.84 18.73 14.13
CA ILE A 71 -7.49 18.91 12.73
C ILE A 71 -8.77 19.24 11.96
N SER A 72 -8.90 20.49 11.51
CA SER A 72 -10.07 20.93 10.73
C SER A 72 -9.94 20.67 9.23
N ALA A 73 -8.71 20.46 8.74
CA ALA A 73 -8.42 20.11 7.36
C ALA A 73 -7.08 19.36 7.30
N SER A 74 -6.98 18.35 6.44
CA SER A 74 -5.77 17.53 6.30
C SER A 74 -5.46 17.29 4.83
N GLY A 75 -4.28 17.74 4.38
CA GLY A 75 -3.80 17.51 3.01
C GLY A 75 -2.79 16.38 2.95
N THR A 76 -2.92 15.48 1.97
CA THR A 76 -2.01 14.36 1.74
C THR A 76 -1.19 14.59 0.49
N LYS A 77 0.13 14.46 0.60
CA LYS A 77 1.05 14.49 -0.54
C LYS A 77 2.03 13.34 -0.46
N VAL A 78 2.22 12.65 -1.58
CA VAL A 78 3.17 11.54 -1.70
C VAL A 78 4.28 11.93 -2.65
N TYR A 79 5.53 11.77 -2.21
CA TYR A 79 6.71 12.02 -3.00
C TYR A 79 7.59 10.78 -3.04
N GLY A 80 8.15 10.46 -4.21
CA GLY A 80 9.24 9.49 -4.33
C GLY A 80 10.55 10.21 -4.56
N LEU A 81 11.59 9.79 -3.84
CA LEU A 81 12.96 10.26 -4.07
C LEU A 81 13.62 9.36 -5.12
N ILE A 82 13.68 9.80 -6.37
CA ILE A 82 14.22 9.03 -7.49
C ILE A 82 15.50 9.73 -7.96
N LEU A 83 16.65 9.05 -7.88
CA LEU A 83 17.96 9.60 -8.25
C LEU A 83 18.27 10.95 -7.57
N GLY A 84 17.83 11.13 -6.33
CA GLY A 84 18.01 12.36 -5.54
C GLY A 84 17.00 13.47 -5.82
N GLN A 85 16.07 13.28 -6.77
CA GLN A 85 15.01 14.23 -7.08
C GLN A 85 13.69 13.82 -6.43
N LEU A 86 12.99 14.76 -5.79
CA LEU A 86 11.62 14.57 -5.32
C LEU A 86 10.65 14.62 -6.51
N VAL A 87 9.99 13.50 -6.78
CA VAL A 87 8.97 13.36 -7.81
C VAL A 87 7.61 13.23 -7.13
N PRO A 88 6.65 14.13 -7.39
CA PRO A 88 5.31 14.04 -6.82
C PRO A 88 4.53 12.87 -7.43
N PHE A 89 3.80 12.15 -6.59
CA PHE A 89 2.82 11.14 -7.00
C PHE A 89 1.43 11.73 -6.81
N PRO A 90 0.71 12.09 -7.90
CA PRO A 90 -0.60 12.67 -7.79
C PRO A 90 -1.59 11.66 -7.20
N LEU A 91 -2.32 12.10 -6.18
CA LEU A 91 -3.42 11.34 -5.60
C LEU A 91 -4.74 11.75 -6.25
N PRO A 92 -5.72 10.84 -6.35
CA PRO A 92 -7.05 11.18 -6.86
C PRO A 92 -7.79 12.16 -5.95
N ASP A 93 -7.52 12.11 -4.65
CA ASP A 93 -7.99 13.07 -3.65
C ASP A 93 -6.81 13.43 -2.73
N GLU A 94 -6.59 14.73 -2.52
CA GLU A 94 -5.57 15.23 -1.60
C GLU A 94 -6.14 15.48 -0.20
N ASP A 95 -7.46 15.45 0.02
CA ASP A 95 -8.05 15.65 1.34
C ASP A 95 -8.10 14.34 2.13
N ALA A 96 -7.29 14.25 3.19
CA ALA A 96 -7.23 13.06 4.04
C ALA A 96 -8.51 12.86 4.86
N CYS A 97 -9.29 13.91 5.12
CA CYS A 97 -10.52 13.83 5.89
C CYS A 97 -11.63 13.10 5.13
N HIS A 98 -11.61 13.11 3.80
CA HIS A 98 -12.56 12.35 2.99
C HIS A 98 -12.37 10.83 3.12
N CYS A 99 -11.16 10.39 3.49
CA CYS A 99 -10.80 8.97 3.62
C CYS A 99 -11.01 8.40 5.05
N ALA A 100 -11.47 9.19 6.02
CA ALA A 100 -11.51 8.83 7.45
C ALA A 100 -12.72 7.96 7.88
N LEU A 101 -13.69 7.70 7.00
CA LEU A 101 -14.84 6.84 7.31
C LEU A 101 -14.64 5.43 6.74
N ILE A 102 -14.33 4.49 7.63
CA ILE A 102 -14.54 3.03 7.55
C ILE A 102 -14.54 2.46 6.10
N VAL A 103 -13.39 1.88 5.73
CA VAL A 103 -13.22 0.79 4.74
C VAL A 103 -13.10 1.15 3.24
N PHE A 104 -13.29 2.41 2.79
CA PHE A 104 -13.19 2.72 1.34
C PHE A 104 -12.17 3.81 0.94
N CYS A 105 -10.88 3.58 1.22
CA CYS A 105 -9.83 3.96 0.25
C CYS A 105 -9.32 2.72 -0.52
N ARG A 106 -10.00 1.57 -0.37
CA ARG A 106 -9.65 0.26 -0.95
C ARG A 106 -10.06 0.07 -2.41
N GLU A 107 -10.48 1.12 -3.10
CA GLU A 107 -10.45 1.17 -4.56
C GLU A 107 -9.52 2.30 -5.02
N PHE A 108 -8.27 2.25 -4.57
CA PHE A 108 -7.17 2.77 -5.37
C PHE A 108 -7.05 1.84 -6.59
N GLU A 109 -7.97 1.96 -7.55
CA GLU A 109 -7.59 1.77 -8.94
C GLU A 109 -6.77 3.01 -9.28
N PRO A 110 -5.43 2.95 -9.33
CA PRO A 110 -4.70 3.95 -10.06
C PRO A 110 -5.11 3.75 -11.51
N ARG A 111 -6.16 4.44 -11.94
CA ARG A 111 -6.24 4.89 -13.33
C ARG A 111 -5.12 5.89 -13.49
N TYR A 112 -3.89 5.37 -13.59
CA TYR A 112 -2.80 6.09 -14.20
C TYR A 112 -3.25 6.32 -15.64
N PRO A 113 -3.53 7.57 -16.07
CA PRO A 113 -3.51 7.83 -17.49
C PRO A 113 -2.07 7.52 -17.90
N SER A 114 -1.86 6.37 -18.55
CA SER A 114 -0.59 6.11 -19.20
C SER A 114 -0.38 7.25 -20.20
N PRO A 115 0.68 8.08 -20.10
CA PRO A 115 1.18 8.71 -21.30
C PRO A 115 1.53 7.55 -22.24
N ASP A 116 0.77 7.49 -23.32
CA ASP A 116 0.91 6.48 -24.34
C ASP A 116 2.33 6.55 -24.89
N LEU A 117 3.05 5.44 -24.80
CA LEU A 117 4.41 5.29 -25.34
C LEU A 117 4.35 4.93 -26.84
N THR A 118 3.40 5.50 -27.60
CA THR A 118 3.35 5.43 -29.07
C THR A 118 3.54 6.77 -29.78
N GLU A 119 3.92 7.84 -29.08
CA GLU A 119 4.42 9.07 -29.71
C GLU A 119 5.92 9.24 -29.46
N ALA A 120 6.73 8.40 -30.12
CA ALA A 120 8.13 8.65 -30.46
C ALA A 120 8.56 7.82 -31.67
#